data_AF-A0A833FJZ9-F1
#
_entry.id   AF-A0A833FJZ9-F1
#
_cell.length_a   1.000
_cell.length_b   1.000
_cell.length_c   1.000
_cell.angle_alpha   90.00
_cell.angle_beta   90.00
_cell.angle_gamma   90.00
#
_symmetry.space_group_name_H-M   'P 1'
#
loop_
_entity.id
_entity.type
_entity.pdbx_description
1 polymer ?
#
loop_
_entity_poly.entity_id
_entity_poly.type
_entity_poly.pdbx_seq_one_letter_code
_entity_poly.pdbx_strand_id
1 'polypeptide(L)'
;ARATLRFSTASETELGTLKTYVETRFQWADGNDSGSTGTLRFGYIQLGGLRVGLDESAFVTFTGYLGNVINDDVILAGGYRTNLISYTFTGGNGFSAILSLEEGGNGDSDVDVTLNDYTPHIVGGL
;
A
#
# COMPACT_ATOMS: atom_id res chain seq x y z
N ALA A 1 -10.91 -1.38 -21.44
CA ALA A 1 -9.76 -2.33 -21.43
C ALA A 1 -8.67 -1.79 -20.51
N ARG A 2 -7.85 -2.68 -19.92
CA ARG A 2 -6.76 -2.28 -19.01
C ARG A 2 -5.47 -3.01 -19.34
N ALA A 3 -4.37 -2.27 -19.39
CA ALA A 3 -3.02 -2.80 -19.39
C ALA A 3 -2.37 -2.54 -18.02
N THR A 4 -1.57 -3.49 -17.55
CA THR A 4 -0.86 -3.40 -16.27
C THR A 4 0.56 -3.89 -16.46
N LEU A 5 1.52 -3.04 -16.12
CA LEU A 5 2.95 -3.39 -16.14
C LEU A 5 3.41 -3.61 -14.71
N ARG A 6 4.08 -4.73 -14.48
CA ARG A 6 4.61 -5.12 -13.17
C ARG A 6 6.09 -5.41 -13.32
N PHE A 7 6.89 -4.76 -12.48
CA PHE A 7 8.31 -5.01 -12.35
C PHE A 7 8.59 -5.44 -10.93
N SER A 8 9.30 -6.55 -10.76
CA SER A 8 9.68 -7.05 -9.45
C SER A 8 11.08 -7.62 -9.49
N THR A 9 11.88 -7.33 -8.47
CA THR A 9 13.19 -7.95 -8.27
C THR A 9 13.27 -8.59 -6.89
N ALA A 10 14.14 -9.59 -6.75
CA ALA A 10 14.46 -10.24 -5.50
C ALA A 10 15.94 -10.63 -5.52
N SER A 11 16.70 -10.14 -4.54
CA SER A 11 18.14 -10.40 -4.40
C SER A 11 18.46 -10.78 -2.97
N GLU A 12 19.17 -11.89 -2.78
CA GLU A 12 19.62 -12.32 -1.46
C GLU A 12 20.72 -11.39 -0.92
N THR A 13 20.61 -11.05 0.35
CA THR A 13 21.58 -10.23 1.09
C THR A 13 21.86 -10.85 2.46
N GLU A 14 22.86 -10.36 3.18
CA GLU A 14 23.15 -10.80 4.56
C GLU A 14 22.00 -10.51 5.54
N LEU A 15 21.09 -9.60 5.18
CA LEU A 15 19.93 -9.17 5.97
C LEU A 15 18.61 -9.80 5.49
N GLY A 16 18.69 -10.80 4.60
CA GLY A 16 17.56 -11.45 3.95
C GLY A 16 17.33 -10.99 2.50
N THR A 17 16.23 -11.44 1.90
CA THR A 17 15.90 -11.08 0.51
C THR A 17 15.46 -9.62 0.38
N LEU A 18 16.23 -8.82 -0.35
CA LEU A 18 15.84 -7.48 -0.79
C LEU A 18 14.90 -7.59 -1.99
N LYS A 19 13.69 -7.05 -1.86
CA LYS A 19 12.66 -7.06 -2.91
C LYS A 19 12.33 -5.65 -3.37
N THR A 20 12.08 -5.47 -4.65
CA THR A 20 11.44 -4.25 -5.18
C THR A 20 10.20 -4.62 -5.97
N TYR A 21 9.20 -3.73 -5.96
CA TYR A 21 7.97 -3.92 -6.70
C TYR A 21 7.46 -2.59 -7.24
N VAL A 22 7.11 -2.56 -8.51
CA VAL A 22 6.49 -1.42 -9.19
C VAL A 22 5.33 -1.91 -10.04
N GLU A 23 4.17 -1.28 -9.92
CA GLU A 23 3.01 -1.54 -10.78
C GLU A 23 2.47 -0.24 -11.36
N THR A 24 2.35 -0.18 -12.70
CA THR A 24 1.68 0.91 -13.40
C THR A 24 0.47 0.41 -14.18
N ARG A 25 -0.59 1.23 -14.26
CA ARG A 25 -1.85 0.87 -14.94
C ARG A 25 -2.22 1.89 -16.00
N PHE A 26 -2.65 1.39 -17.16
CA PHE A 26 -3.19 2.18 -18.28
C PHE A 26 -4.58 1.67 -18.59
N GLN A 27 -5.56 2.57 -18.71
CA GLN A 27 -6.97 2.21 -18.74
C GLN A 27 -7.71 3.01 -19.79
N TRP A 28 -8.40 2.31 -20.69
CA TRP A 28 -9.30 2.88 -21.70
C TRP A 28 -10.75 2.49 -21.38
N ALA A 29 -11.61 3.48 -21.20
CA ALA A 29 -13.02 3.33 -20.87
C ALA A 29 -13.86 4.40 -21.58
N ASP A 30 -15.09 4.05 -21.97
CA ASP A 30 -16.06 4.99 -22.55
C ASP A 30 -15.52 5.82 -23.73
N GLY A 31 -14.69 5.20 -24.58
CA GLY A 31 -14.13 5.83 -25.78
C GLY A 31 -12.97 6.80 -25.52
N ASN A 32 -12.37 6.74 -24.33
CA ASN A 32 -11.35 7.67 -23.86
C ASN A 32 -10.36 7.00 -22.88
N ASP A 33 -9.21 7.62 -22.64
CA ASP A 33 -8.36 7.31 -21.49
C ASP A 33 -9.11 7.59 -20.17
N SER A 34 -9.23 6.58 -19.32
CA SER A 34 -9.76 6.76 -17.97
C SER A 34 -8.86 7.71 -17.17
N GLY A 35 -9.43 8.46 -16.22
CA GLY A 35 -8.68 9.29 -15.28
C GLY A 35 -7.64 8.52 -14.44
N SER A 36 -7.66 7.19 -14.48
CA SER A 36 -6.67 6.32 -13.84
C SER A 36 -5.59 5.76 -14.79
N THR A 37 -5.49 6.26 -16.02
CA THR A 37 -4.45 5.87 -16.99
C THR A 37 -3.07 6.41 -16.59
N GLY A 38 -2.00 5.67 -16.86
CA GLY A 38 -0.63 6.06 -16.48
C GLY A 38 -0.37 6.16 -14.98
N THR A 39 -1.19 5.52 -14.13
CA THR A 39 -1.08 5.65 -12.68
C THR A 39 -0.10 4.64 -12.09
N LEU A 40 0.76 5.11 -11.18
CA LEU A 40 1.58 4.25 -10.32
C LEU A 40 0.70 3.71 -9.18
N ARG A 41 0.50 2.39 -9.12
CA ARG A 41 -0.34 1.75 -8.10
C ARG A 41 0.47 1.29 -6.90
N PHE A 42 1.65 0.76 -7.15
CA PHE A 42 2.59 0.31 -6.14
C PHE A 42 4.01 0.68 -6.57
N GLY A 43 4.87 0.99 -5.61
CA GLY A 43 6.26 1.36 -5.85
C GLY A 43 7.06 1.33 -4.55
N TYR A 44 7.60 0.17 -4.19
CA TYR A 44 8.27 -0.01 -2.90
C TYR A 44 9.53 -0.88 -2.97
N ILE A 45 10.35 -0.74 -1.94
CA ILE A 45 11.47 -1.62 -1.60
C ILE A 45 11.20 -2.29 -0.25
N GLN A 46 11.60 -3.54 -0.09
CA GLN A 46 11.40 -4.30 1.13
C GLN A 46 12.60 -5.18 1.48
N LEU A 47 12.95 -5.24 2.77
CA LEU A 47 13.98 -6.10 3.32
C LEU A 47 13.63 -6.51 4.75
N GLY A 48 13.61 -7.82 5.03
CA GLY A 48 13.50 -8.32 6.41
C GLY A 48 12.28 -7.83 7.20
N GLY A 49 11.18 -7.50 6.52
CA GLY A 49 9.95 -6.97 7.14
C GLY A 49 9.81 -5.44 7.06
N LEU A 50 10.91 -4.71 6.83
CA LEU A 50 10.89 -3.27 6.56
C LEU A 50 10.44 -3.02 5.11
N ARG A 51 9.48 -2.13 4.89
CA ARG A 51 9.02 -1.67 3.57
C ARG A 51 9.01 -0.15 3.52
N VAL A 52 9.46 0.41 2.40
CA VAL A 52 9.47 1.85 2.13
C VAL A 52 9.00 2.12 0.71
N GLY A 53 8.09 3.07 0.55
CA GLY A 53 7.61 3.54 -0.76
C GLY A 53 6.11 3.75 -0.81
N LEU A 54 5.55 3.67 -2.02
CA LEU A 54 4.12 3.79 -2.28
C LEU A 54 3.47 2.41 -2.23
N ASP A 55 2.51 2.26 -1.33
CA ASP A 55 1.79 1.01 -1.11
C ASP A 55 0.42 1.30 -0.47
N GLU A 56 -0.30 0.27 -0.06
CA GLU A 56 -1.57 0.43 0.64
C GLU A 56 -1.40 0.56 2.16
N SER A 57 -2.27 1.34 2.80
CA SER A 57 -2.24 1.61 4.24
C SER A 57 -2.25 0.32 5.05
N ALA A 58 -1.39 0.25 6.08
CA ALA A 58 -1.35 -0.83 7.05
C ALA A 58 -2.67 -0.98 7.80
N PHE A 59 -3.42 0.11 7.97
CA PHE A 59 -4.72 0.08 8.66
C PHE A 59 -5.73 -0.80 7.93
N VAL A 60 -5.69 -0.76 6.60
CA VAL A 60 -6.55 -1.57 5.73
C VAL A 60 -5.97 -2.97 5.53
N THR A 61 -4.68 -3.06 5.20
CA THR A 61 -4.08 -4.31 4.73
C THR A 61 -3.74 -5.30 5.84
N PHE A 62 -3.32 -4.84 7.03
CA PHE A 62 -2.87 -5.73 8.09
C PHE A 62 -3.97 -6.65 8.64
N THR A 63 -5.21 -6.17 8.65
CA THR A 63 -6.41 -6.95 9.07
C THR A 63 -6.97 -7.83 7.96
N GLY A 64 -6.33 -7.85 6.78
CA GLY A 64 -6.84 -8.54 5.59
C GLY A 64 -8.01 -7.80 4.94
N TYR A 65 -7.83 -6.50 4.65
CA TYR A 65 -8.85 -5.63 4.06
C TYR A 65 -10.12 -5.60 4.93
N LEU A 66 -9.95 -5.27 6.21
CA LEU A 66 -11.03 -5.15 7.20
C LEU A 66 -11.86 -6.44 7.37
N GLY A 67 -11.26 -7.60 7.12
CA GLY A 67 -11.92 -8.90 7.26
C GLY A 67 -12.66 -9.37 5.99
N ASN A 68 -12.28 -8.89 4.81
CA ASN A 68 -12.78 -9.40 3.52
C ASN A 68 -14.32 -9.33 3.38
N VAL A 69 -14.88 -8.16 3.67
CA VAL A 69 -16.32 -7.91 3.61
C VAL A 69 -16.80 -7.92 2.15
N ILE A 70 -17.95 -8.56 1.87
CA ILE A 70 -18.50 -8.75 0.50
C ILE A 70 -18.86 -7.43 -0.21
N ASN A 71 -19.02 -6.33 0.54
CA ASN A 71 -19.18 -4.96 0.03
C ASN A 71 -18.38 -4.00 0.93
N ASP A 72 -17.08 -3.90 0.70
CA ASP A 72 -16.19 -2.98 1.38
C ASP A 72 -16.30 -1.53 0.86
N ASP A 73 -16.82 -1.34 -0.36
CA ASP A 73 -17.08 -0.02 -0.98
C ASP A 73 -18.14 0.86 -0.26
N VAL A 74 -18.85 0.34 0.76
CA VAL A 74 -19.89 1.08 1.51
C VAL A 74 -19.32 1.81 2.73
N ILE A 75 -18.14 1.40 3.23
CA ILE A 75 -17.48 2.03 4.37
C ILE A 75 -16.09 2.46 3.95
N LEU A 76 -15.91 3.77 3.73
CA LEU A 76 -14.59 4.35 3.53
C LEU A 76 -13.74 4.13 4.80
N ALA A 77 -12.64 3.39 4.67
CA ALA A 77 -11.66 3.20 5.74
C ALA A 77 -10.51 4.23 5.70
N GLY A 78 -10.69 5.30 4.93
CA GLY A 78 -9.66 6.28 4.59
C GLY A 78 -8.96 5.96 3.27
N GLY A 79 -7.86 6.67 3.01
CA GLY A 79 -7.11 6.57 1.76
C GLY A 79 -6.39 5.24 1.67
N TYR A 80 -6.66 4.48 0.60
CA TYR A 80 -6.03 3.17 0.43
C TYR A 80 -4.54 3.31 0.15
N ARG A 81 -4.16 4.10 -0.85
CA ARG A 81 -2.77 4.22 -1.29
C ARG A 81 -2.06 5.38 -0.59
N THR A 82 -0.91 5.12 0.01
CA THR A 82 -0.11 6.09 0.76
C THR A 82 1.38 5.83 0.55
N ASN A 83 2.21 6.89 0.65
CA ASN A 83 3.61 6.67 0.95
C ASN A 83 3.72 6.16 2.38
N LEU A 84 4.58 5.17 2.59
CA LEU A 84 4.78 4.57 3.90
C LEU A 84 6.23 4.18 4.18
N ILE A 85 6.54 4.15 5.47
CA ILE A 85 7.65 3.40 6.06
C ILE A 85 7.01 2.45 7.07
N SER A 86 7.06 1.15 6.81
CA SER A 86 6.44 0.15 7.66
C SER A 86 7.39 -0.98 8.01
N TYR A 87 7.18 -1.58 9.19
CA TYR A 87 7.87 -2.78 9.61
C TYR A 87 6.86 -3.81 10.09
N THR A 88 6.86 -4.97 9.45
CA THR A 88 6.08 -6.13 9.88
C THR A 88 6.98 -7.18 10.50
N PHE A 89 6.76 -7.45 11.78
CA PHE A 89 7.31 -8.61 12.46
C PHE A 89 6.41 -9.82 12.21
N THR A 90 7.02 -10.95 11.82
CA THR A 90 6.33 -12.23 11.68
C THR A 90 7.03 -13.27 12.56
N GLY A 91 6.41 -13.62 13.67
CA GLY A 91 6.89 -14.65 14.59
C GLY A 91 6.59 -16.07 14.08
N GLY A 92 7.49 -17.02 14.38
CA GLY A 92 7.28 -18.43 14.03
C GLY A 92 6.14 -19.13 14.79
N ASN A 93 5.54 -18.46 15.77
CA ASN A 93 4.41 -18.92 16.58
C ASN A 93 3.03 -18.48 16.04
N GLY A 94 2.97 -17.91 14.83
CA GLY A 94 1.74 -17.40 14.23
C GLY A 94 1.32 -16.01 14.73
N PHE A 95 2.16 -15.35 15.52
CA PHE A 95 1.96 -13.98 15.95
C PHE A 95 2.64 -13.02 14.98
N SER A 96 1.99 -11.90 14.67
CA SER A 96 2.55 -10.84 13.84
C SER A 96 2.35 -9.49 14.51
N ALA A 97 3.20 -8.53 14.21
CA ALA A 97 2.97 -7.15 14.63
C ALA A 97 3.38 -6.21 13.50
N ILE A 98 2.72 -5.07 13.40
CA ILE A 98 3.06 -4.04 12.42
C ILE A 98 3.18 -2.68 13.10
N LEU A 99 4.12 -1.88 12.61
CA LEU A 99 4.19 -0.44 12.83
C LEU A 99 4.38 0.25 11.48
N SER A 100 3.57 1.25 11.17
CA SER A 100 3.61 1.99 9.91
C SER A 100 3.52 3.49 10.16
N LEU A 101 4.32 4.24 9.43
CA LEU A 101 4.29 5.70 9.32
C LEU A 101 3.81 6.06 7.92
N GLU A 102 2.68 6.77 7.83
CA GLU A 102 1.96 6.96 6.58
C GLU A 102 1.65 8.44 6.32
N GLU A 103 1.76 8.84 5.05
CA GLU A 103 1.41 10.19 4.60
C GLU A 103 -0.11 10.37 4.47
N GLY A 104 -0.85 9.31 4.13
CA GLY A 104 -2.23 9.37 3.66
C GLY A 104 -2.32 9.65 2.16
N GLY A 105 -3.48 9.39 1.57
CA GLY A 105 -3.69 9.60 0.14
C GLY A 105 -5.13 9.95 -0.22
N ASN A 106 -5.31 11.09 -0.88
CA ASN A 106 -6.63 11.62 -1.24
C ASN A 106 -7.22 11.03 -2.52
N GLY A 107 -6.46 10.20 -3.25
CA GLY A 107 -6.94 9.58 -4.48
C GLY A 107 -8.09 8.60 -4.29
N ASP A 108 -8.29 8.13 -3.05
CA ASP A 108 -9.26 7.12 -2.66
C ASP A 108 -9.96 7.55 -1.34
N SER A 109 -10.21 8.86 -1.15
CA SER A 109 -10.86 9.42 0.07
C SER A 109 -11.78 10.61 -0.23
N ASP A 110 -12.89 10.69 0.50
CA ASP A 110 -13.87 11.80 0.40
C ASP A 110 -13.47 13.04 1.24
N VAL A 111 -12.46 12.90 2.09
CA VAL A 111 -11.89 13.97 2.91
C VAL A 111 -10.38 14.02 2.70
N ASP A 112 -9.77 15.18 2.96
CA ASP A 112 -8.31 15.29 2.95
C ASP A 112 -7.73 14.48 4.10
N VAL A 113 -7.09 13.37 3.76
CA VAL A 113 -6.37 12.48 4.67
C VAL A 113 -4.86 12.58 4.51
N THR A 114 -4.38 13.44 3.60
CA THR A 114 -2.95 13.69 3.47
C THR A 114 -2.45 14.48 4.65
N LEU A 115 -1.23 14.16 5.07
CA LEU A 115 -0.57 14.90 6.12
C LEU A 115 -0.35 16.36 5.69
N ASN A 116 -0.87 17.29 6.50
CA ASN A 116 -0.67 18.73 6.37
C ASN A 116 0.37 19.29 7.36
N ASP A 117 0.91 18.44 8.24
CA ASP A 117 1.81 18.77 9.35
C ASP A 117 3.13 17.98 9.27
N TYR A 118 4.00 18.04 10.29
CA TYR A 118 5.28 17.31 10.31
C TYR A 118 5.19 15.88 10.89
N THR A 119 4.03 15.45 11.37
CA THR A 119 3.86 14.16 12.07
C THR A 119 3.10 13.18 11.20
N PRO A 120 3.67 12.04 10.77
CA PRO A 120 2.95 11.06 9.96
C PRO A 120 1.77 10.44 10.72
N HIS A 121 0.83 9.87 9.97
CA HIS A 121 -0.14 8.94 10.55
C HIS A 121 0.61 7.72 11.09
N ILE A 122 0.28 7.31 12.31
CA ILE A 122 0.93 6.17 12.96
C ILE A 122 -0.09 5.05 13.07
N VAL A 123 0.21 3.91 12.45
CA VAL A 123 -0.62 2.70 12.50
C VAL A 123 0.16 1.60 13.20
N GLY A 124 -0.48 0.95 14.18
CA GLY A 124 0.07 -0.20 14.89
C GLY A 124 -0.95 -1.33 15.00
N GLY A 125 -0.49 -2.58 14.91
CA GLY A 125 -1.34 -3.76 14.95
C GLY A 125 -0.63 -5.01 15.48
N LEU A 126 -1.44 -5.96 15.95
CA LEU A 126 -1.03 -7.24 16.54
C LEU A 126 -1.90 -8.40 16.02
#